data_AF-A0AAE1GA77-F1
#
_entry.id   AF-A0AAE1GA77-F1
#
_cell.length_a   1.000
_cell.length_b   1.000
_cell.length_c   1.000
_cell.angle_alpha   90.00
_cell.angle_beta   90.00
_cell.angle_gamma   90.00
#
_symmetry.space_group_name_H-M   'P 1'
#
loop_
_entity.id
_entity.type
_entity.pdbx_description
1 polymer ?
#
loop_
_entity_poly.entity_id
_entity_poly.type
_entity_poly.pdbx_seq_one_letter_code
_entity_poly.pdbx_strand_id
1 'polypeptide(L)'
;MHEARTMPEAGKESLHYHFYPHNQHLFQLPECATQQVCNAVYKRLNFTQPLCQCPSRSDPCSASLNTNDERSIELSMGGPTSRATTVIKTCEPVWSVRECRTPRDWSILALQNTRTGKAHYLVICKCPQAAKLDGPLNHDQPSYAQVPGIRVYGMMCISRNYRRVGRQVADDNGTDFPWEYLVETLKDTHLLQDLDDVEAPNSSPMILPPH
;
A
#
# COMPACT_ATOMS: atom_id res chain seq x y z
N MET A 1 10.67 -40.01 -51.42
CA MET A 1 9.47 -39.30 -50.96
C MET A 1 9.82 -38.65 -49.63
N HIS A 2 10.00 -37.33 -49.64
CA HIS A 2 10.31 -36.53 -48.46
C HIS A 2 9.03 -36.22 -47.71
N GLU A 3 8.94 -36.63 -46.45
CA GLU A 3 7.85 -36.27 -45.56
C GLU A 3 8.27 -35.02 -44.79
N ALA A 4 7.63 -33.89 -45.13
CA ALA A 4 7.86 -32.60 -44.52
C ALA A 4 7.31 -32.62 -43.09
N ARG A 5 8.22 -32.58 -42.10
CA ARG A 5 7.86 -32.38 -40.69
C ARG A 5 7.68 -30.89 -40.47
N THR A 6 6.43 -30.44 -40.43
CA THR A 6 6.02 -29.08 -40.09
C THR A 6 6.57 -28.72 -38.71
N MET A 7 7.36 -27.64 -38.63
CA MET A 7 7.81 -27.07 -37.35
C MET A 7 6.67 -26.27 -36.72
N PRO A 8 6.46 -26.33 -35.39
CA PRO A 8 5.51 -25.45 -34.72
C PRO A 8 6.06 -24.01 -34.69
N GLU A 9 5.18 -23.06 -34.99
CA GLU A 9 5.39 -21.62 -34.94
C GLU A 9 6.07 -21.18 -33.64
N ALA A 10 7.13 -20.37 -33.78
CA ALA A 10 7.75 -19.65 -32.70
C ALA A 10 6.74 -18.69 -32.05
N GLY A 11 6.12 -19.14 -30.96
CA GLY A 11 5.37 -18.28 -30.07
C GLY A 11 6.29 -17.20 -29.50
N LYS A 12 5.85 -15.94 -29.55
CA LYS A 12 6.48 -14.80 -28.87
C LYS A 12 6.58 -15.10 -27.37
N GLU A 13 7.69 -15.70 -26.93
CA GLU A 13 8.04 -15.73 -25.52
C GLU A 13 8.29 -14.29 -25.07
N SER A 14 7.38 -13.75 -24.26
CA SER A 14 7.62 -12.47 -23.62
C SER A 14 8.84 -12.61 -22.72
N LEU A 15 9.95 -11.93 -23.06
CA LEU A 15 11.16 -11.86 -22.24
C LEU A 15 10.81 -11.42 -20.81
N HIS A 16 10.69 -12.38 -19.90
CA HIS A 16 10.40 -12.17 -18.48
C HIS A 16 11.72 -12.06 -17.73
N TYR A 17 11.97 -10.90 -17.11
CA TYR A 17 13.25 -10.62 -16.48
C TYR A 17 13.19 -10.90 -14.97
N HIS A 18 14.05 -11.79 -14.50
CA HIS A 18 14.34 -11.98 -13.08
C HIS A 18 15.58 -11.17 -12.70
N PHE A 19 15.42 -10.19 -11.81
CA PHE A 19 16.57 -9.41 -11.34
C PHE A 19 17.03 -9.91 -9.98
N TYR A 20 18.18 -10.55 -9.98
CA TYR A 20 18.92 -10.87 -8.78
C TYR A 20 19.90 -9.72 -8.51
N PRO A 21 19.84 -9.05 -7.35
CA PRO A 21 20.73 -7.93 -7.08
C PRO A 21 22.19 -8.40 -6.93
N HIS A 22 22.98 -8.25 -7.99
CA HIS A 22 24.44 -8.48 -8.13
C HIS A 22 25.00 -9.85 -7.67
N ASN A 23 25.86 -10.45 -8.51
CA ASN A 23 26.53 -11.75 -8.30
C ASN A 23 25.56 -12.95 -8.19
N GLN A 24 24.99 -13.32 -9.34
CA GLN A 24 24.04 -14.42 -9.55
C GLN A 24 24.49 -15.81 -9.08
N HIS A 25 25.78 -15.99 -8.72
CA HIS A 25 26.36 -17.28 -8.36
C HIS A 25 26.56 -17.47 -6.85
N LEU A 26 26.35 -16.45 -6.02
CA LEU A 26 26.79 -16.42 -4.62
C LEU A 26 25.70 -16.19 -3.57
N PHE A 27 24.49 -15.79 -3.95
CA PHE A 27 23.46 -15.43 -2.98
C PHE A 27 22.32 -16.44 -2.94
N GLN A 28 22.42 -17.36 -1.98
CA GLN A 28 21.23 -17.95 -1.38
C GLN A 28 20.40 -16.81 -0.79
N LEU A 29 19.17 -16.66 -1.28
CA LEU A 29 18.22 -15.74 -0.66
C LEU A 29 17.98 -16.20 0.78
N PRO A 30 17.77 -15.27 1.73
CA PRO A 30 17.37 -15.67 3.07
C PRO A 30 16.05 -16.45 3.00
N GLU A 31 15.86 -17.38 3.92
CA GLU A 31 14.58 -18.06 4.08
C GLU A 31 13.49 -17.03 4.44
N CYS A 32 12.30 -17.17 3.86
CA CYS A 32 11.17 -16.30 4.13
C CYS A 32 10.63 -16.51 5.56
N ALA A 33 10.36 -15.42 6.26
CA ALA A 33 9.53 -15.47 7.45
C ALA A 33 8.06 -15.74 7.07
N THR A 34 7.25 -16.14 8.05
CA THR A 34 5.80 -16.31 7.89
C THR A 34 5.16 -15.02 7.38
N GLN A 35 4.22 -15.13 6.44
CA GLN A 35 3.50 -13.99 5.85
C GLN A 35 4.39 -12.98 5.09
N GLN A 36 5.67 -13.31 4.87
CA GLN A 36 6.56 -12.47 4.08
C GLN A 36 6.29 -12.65 2.59
N VAL A 37 6.40 -11.56 1.85
CA VAL A 37 6.38 -11.62 0.38
C VAL A 37 7.69 -12.24 -0.11
N CYS A 38 7.59 -13.31 -0.88
CA CYS A 38 8.74 -14.02 -1.41
C CYS A 38 9.21 -13.46 -2.76
N ASN A 39 8.28 -13.02 -3.62
CA ASN A 39 8.56 -12.29 -4.86
C ASN A 39 7.65 -11.07 -5.01
N ALA A 40 8.18 -9.98 -5.54
CA ALA A 40 7.42 -8.84 -6.03
C ALA A 40 7.46 -8.80 -7.55
N VAL A 41 6.29 -8.90 -8.18
CA VAL A 41 6.13 -9.04 -9.63
C VAL A 41 5.50 -7.76 -10.18
N TYR A 42 6.24 -7.07 -11.03
CA TYR A 42 5.85 -5.80 -11.65
C TYR A 42 5.38 -6.09 -13.08
N LYS A 43 4.07 -6.31 -13.23
CA LYS A 43 3.42 -6.74 -14.49
C LYS A 43 3.77 -5.85 -15.68
N ARG A 44 3.77 -4.53 -15.51
CA ARG A 44 4.07 -3.56 -16.57
C ARG A 44 5.51 -3.63 -17.07
N LEU A 45 6.43 -3.98 -16.18
CA LEU A 45 7.87 -4.06 -16.48
C LEU A 45 8.28 -5.48 -16.88
N ASN A 46 7.34 -6.43 -16.88
CA ASN A 46 7.59 -7.86 -17.05
C ASN A 46 8.76 -8.35 -16.17
N PHE A 47 8.75 -7.90 -14.93
CA PHE A 47 9.91 -7.94 -14.04
C PHE A 47 9.54 -8.57 -12.70
N THR A 48 10.35 -9.50 -12.24
CA THR A 48 10.19 -10.14 -10.92
C THR A 48 11.43 -9.88 -10.07
N GLN A 49 11.18 -9.31 -8.88
CA GLN A 49 12.17 -9.11 -7.84
C GLN A 49 12.02 -10.19 -6.77
N PRO A 50 13.00 -11.10 -6.63
CA PRO A 50 13.03 -12.05 -5.54
C PRO A 50 13.45 -11.38 -4.24
N LEU A 51 12.79 -11.75 -3.14
CA LEU A 51 13.00 -11.16 -1.82
C LEU A 51 13.52 -12.18 -0.80
N CYS A 52 13.00 -13.40 -0.84
CA CYS A 52 13.40 -14.50 0.03
C CYS A 52 13.06 -15.86 -0.61
N GLN A 53 13.63 -16.94 -0.09
CA GLN A 53 13.34 -18.31 -0.52
C GLN A 53 12.32 -18.96 0.42
N CYS A 54 11.29 -19.61 -0.14
CA CYS A 54 10.34 -20.33 0.68
C CYS A 54 11.01 -21.50 1.43
N PRO A 55 10.54 -21.84 2.64
CA PRO A 55 11.05 -22.99 3.40
C PRO A 55 11.05 -24.28 2.58
N SER A 56 11.98 -25.20 2.83
CA SER A 56 12.17 -26.41 2.01
C SER A 56 10.96 -27.35 1.94
N ARG A 57 9.99 -27.21 2.86
CA ARG A 57 8.75 -28.00 2.88
C ARG A 57 7.63 -27.40 2.03
N SER A 58 7.83 -26.21 1.47
CA SER A 58 6.87 -25.48 0.66
C SER A 58 7.29 -25.48 -0.81
N ASP A 59 6.33 -25.24 -1.70
CA ASP A 59 6.63 -25.04 -3.12
C ASP A 59 7.57 -23.83 -3.30
N PRO A 60 8.45 -23.85 -4.31
CA PRO A 60 9.26 -22.69 -4.66
C PRO A 60 8.38 -21.45 -4.90
N CYS A 61 8.88 -20.28 -4.51
CA CYS A 61 8.13 -19.04 -4.70
C CYS A 61 7.85 -18.80 -6.20
N SER A 62 6.57 -18.70 -6.55
CA SER A 62 6.14 -18.42 -7.93
C SER A 62 6.73 -17.11 -8.42
N ALA A 63 7.32 -17.13 -9.60
CA ALA A 63 7.83 -15.93 -10.28
C ALA A 63 6.93 -15.49 -11.45
N SER A 64 5.78 -16.15 -11.63
CA SER A 64 4.88 -15.91 -12.75
C SER A 64 4.16 -14.56 -12.65
N LEU A 65 3.92 -13.93 -13.80
CA LEU A 65 3.00 -12.80 -13.93
C LEU A 65 1.53 -13.15 -13.64
N ASN A 66 1.18 -14.43 -13.71
CA ASN A 66 -0.18 -14.90 -13.52
C ASN A 66 -0.60 -14.85 -12.04
N THR A 67 -1.89 -14.78 -11.79
CA THR A 67 -2.47 -14.68 -10.43
C THR A 67 -3.29 -15.90 -10.03
N ASN A 68 -3.33 -16.93 -10.88
CA ASN A 68 -4.18 -18.11 -10.70
C ASN A 68 -3.47 -19.24 -9.92
N ASP A 69 -2.38 -18.93 -9.21
CA ASP A 69 -1.52 -19.89 -8.49
C ASP A 69 -1.83 -19.96 -6.98
N GLU A 70 -2.99 -19.43 -6.55
CA GLU A 70 -3.47 -19.36 -5.15
C GLU A 70 -2.52 -18.67 -4.16
N ARG A 71 -1.40 -18.14 -4.64
CA ARG A 71 -0.29 -17.55 -3.87
C ARG A 71 0.02 -16.11 -4.32
N SER A 72 -0.93 -15.51 -5.04
CA SER A 72 -0.81 -14.18 -5.64
C SER A 72 -1.81 -13.21 -5.04
N ILE A 73 -1.32 -12.03 -4.64
CA ILE A 73 -2.17 -10.91 -4.22
C ILE A 73 -1.89 -9.72 -5.14
N GLU A 74 -2.96 -9.23 -5.75
CA GLU A 74 -2.92 -8.06 -6.62
C GLU A 74 -2.97 -6.76 -5.81
N LEU A 75 -1.97 -5.90 -5.96
CA LEU A 75 -1.94 -4.60 -5.30
C LEU A 75 -2.66 -3.54 -6.15
N SER A 76 -3.97 -3.42 -5.94
CA SER A 76 -4.84 -2.48 -6.64
C SER A 76 -5.02 -1.17 -5.88
N MET A 77 -4.32 -0.11 -6.29
CA MET A 77 -4.39 1.23 -5.68
C MET A 77 -5.42 2.18 -6.34
N GLY A 78 -5.85 1.87 -7.56
CA GLY A 78 -6.66 2.80 -8.37
C GLY A 78 -8.18 2.62 -8.26
N GLY A 79 -8.90 3.18 -9.23
CA GLY A 79 -10.36 3.05 -9.34
C GLY A 79 -10.82 1.64 -9.76
N PRO A 80 -12.13 1.44 -9.94
CA PRO A 80 -12.77 0.16 -10.31
C PRO A 80 -12.15 -0.56 -11.50
N THR A 81 -11.66 0.22 -12.46
CA THR A 81 -11.10 -0.24 -13.74
C THR A 81 -9.57 -0.32 -13.71
N SER A 82 -8.96 0.12 -12.61
CA SER A 82 -7.52 0.10 -12.44
C SER A 82 -7.07 -1.33 -12.19
N ARG A 83 -6.26 -1.86 -13.11
CA ARG A 83 -5.61 -3.15 -12.95
C ARG A 83 -4.41 -3.00 -12.01
N ALA A 84 -4.19 -3.99 -11.16
CA ALA A 84 -2.98 -4.07 -10.37
C ALA A 84 -1.75 -4.14 -11.29
N THR A 85 -0.81 -3.22 -11.07
CA THR A 85 0.46 -3.19 -11.77
C THR A 85 1.51 -4.04 -11.07
N THR A 86 1.31 -4.29 -9.78
CA THR A 86 2.19 -5.06 -8.91
C THR A 86 1.42 -6.22 -8.31
N VAL A 87 1.99 -7.40 -8.39
CA VAL A 87 1.51 -8.63 -7.75
C VAL A 87 2.56 -9.08 -6.78
N ILE A 88 2.16 -9.35 -5.55
CA ILE A 88 3.03 -9.94 -4.55
C ILE A 88 2.76 -11.44 -4.46
N LYS A 89 3.81 -12.20 -4.19
CA LYS A 89 3.78 -13.65 -4.10
C LYS A 89 4.12 -14.08 -2.68
N THR A 90 3.40 -15.06 -2.16
CA THR A 90 3.57 -15.57 -0.79
C THR A 90 3.94 -17.05 -0.79
N CYS A 91 4.67 -17.47 0.24
CA CYS A 91 5.01 -18.89 0.45
C CYS A 91 3.86 -19.71 1.01
N GLU A 92 2.87 -19.05 1.62
CA GLU A 92 1.61 -19.65 2.04
C GLU A 92 0.47 -19.31 1.05
N PRO A 93 -0.56 -20.16 0.94
CA PRO A 93 -1.71 -19.86 0.10
C PRO A 93 -2.48 -18.63 0.60
N VAL A 94 -2.99 -17.81 -0.33
CA VAL A 94 -3.71 -16.56 -0.04
C VAL A 94 -5.01 -16.80 0.71
N TRP A 95 -5.64 -17.98 0.55
CA TRP A 95 -6.85 -18.32 1.30
C TRP A 95 -6.59 -18.45 2.82
N SER A 96 -5.35 -18.71 3.24
CA SER A 96 -4.97 -18.72 4.67
C SER A 96 -4.83 -17.31 5.25
N VAL A 97 -4.74 -16.29 4.40
CA VAL A 97 -4.66 -14.89 4.79
C VAL A 97 -6.06 -14.35 5.06
N ARG A 98 -6.27 -13.86 6.28
CA ARG A 98 -7.54 -13.25 6.69
C ARG A 98 -7.90 -12.06 5.80
N GLU A 99 -9.18 -11.77 5.69
CA GLU A 99 -9.67 -10.56 5.01
C GLU A 99 -9.53 -9.32 5.91
N CYS A 100 -9.25 -8.16 5.32
CA CYS A 100 -9.07 -6.91 6.04
C CYS A 100 -10.40 -6.30 6.49
N ARG A 101 -10.46 -5.79 7.72
CA ARG A 101 -11.55 -4.92 8.18
C ARG A 101 -11.30 -3.49 7.72
N THR A 102 -12.00 -3.08 6.66
CA THR A 102 -11.88 -1.72 6.11
C THR A 102 -12.57 -0.68 7.00
N PRO A 103 -12.00 0.53 7.21
CA PRO A 103 -10.71 1.04 6.75
C PRO A 103 -9.62 0.95 7.83
N ARG A 104 -9.74 0.05 8.81
CA ARG A 104 -8.90 0.03 10.02
C ARG A 104 -7.65 -0.82 9.87
N ASP A 105 -7.74 -1.91 9.11
CA ASP A 105 -6.66 -2.86 9.01
C ASP A 105 -5.67 -2.48 7.90
N TRP A 106 -4.38 -2.58 8.22
CA TRP A 106 -3.29 -2.59 7.24
C TRP A 106 -3.35 -3.88 6.42
N SER A 107 -3.23 -3.78 5.10
CA SER A 107 -3.17 -4.94 4.20
C SER A 107 -1.75 -5.45 4.04
N ILE A 108 -0.83 -4.53 3.76
CA ILE A 108 0.58 -4.81 3.54
C ILE A 108 1.40 -3.79 4.32
N LEU A 109 2.50 -4.25 4.92
CA LEU A 109 3.51 -3.43 5.55
C LEU A 109 4.83 -3.59 4.83
N ALA A 110 5.59 -2.51 4.75
CA ALA A 110 6.94 -2.45 4.23
C ALA A 110 7.86 -1.95 5.35
N LEU A 111 8.69 -2.85 5.87
CA LEU A 111 9.69 -2.54 6.89
C LEU A 111 10.98 -2.17 6.18
N GLN A 112 11.22 -0.88 6.02
CA GLN A 112 12.35 -0.33 5.30
C GLN A 112 13.51 -0.04 6.25
N ASN A 113 14.69 -0.57 5.93
CA ASN A 113 15.92 -0.17 6.58
C ASN A 113 16.34 1.23 6.10
N THR A 114 16.46 2.18 7.02
CA THR A 114 16.75 3.58 6.68
C THR A 114 18.14 3.78 6.10
N ARG A 115 19.09 2.90 6.43
CA ARG A 115 20.47 2.98 5.94
C ARG A 115 20.62 2.43 4.53
N THR A 116 19.96 1.30 4.22
CA THR A 116 20.13 0.62 2.92
C THR A 116 18.99 0.90 1.94
N GLY A 117 17.87 1.44 2.41
CA GLY A 117 16.65 1.62 1.62
C GLY A 117 15.93 0.32 1.27
N LYS A 118 16.48 -0.86 1.61
CA LYS A 118 15.86 -2.16 1.37
C LYS A 118 14.64 -2.34 2.27
N ALA A 119 13.59 -2.95 1.74
CA ALA A 119 12.36 -3.19 2.48
C ALA A 119 11.97 -4.68 2.48
N HIS A 120 11.50 -5.15 3.63
CA HIS A 120 10.80 -6.42 3.76
C HIS A 120 9.30 -6.15 3.74
N TYR A 121 8.57 -6.92 2.94
CA TYR A 121 7.12 -6.78 2.82
C TYR A 121 6.40 -7.89 3.56
N LEU A 122 5.44 -7.53 4.39
CA LEU A 122 4.60 -8.45 5.15
C LEU A 122 3.14 -8.28 4.74
N VAL A 123 2.46 -9.40 4.49
CA VAL A 123 1.03 -9.44 4.19
C VAL A 123 0.27 -9.66 5.49
N ILE A 124 -0.50 -8.67 5.91
CA ILE A 124 -1.28 -8.72 7.16
C ILE A 124 -2.69 -9.24 6.90
N CYS A 125 -3.31 -8.80 5.80
CA CYS A 125 -4.63 -9.26 5.37
C CYS A 125 -4.86 -8.97 3.88
N LYS A 126 -5.77 -9.71 3.25
CA LYS A 126 -6.21 -9.47 1.87
C LYS A 126 -7.34 -8.44 1.84
N CYS A 127 -7.29 -7.49 0.90
CA CYS A 127 -8.42 -6.60 0.69
C CYS A 127 -9.63 -7.39 0.16
N PRO A 128 -10.86 -7.06 0.62
CA PRO A 128 -12.07 -7.50 -0.06
C PRO A 128 -12.06 -7.06 -1.53
N GLN A 129 -12.66 -7.82 -2.43
CA GLN A 129 -12.64 -7.56 -3.88
C GLN A 129 -13.21 -6.19 -4.26
N ALA A 130 -14.15 -5.64 -3.47
CA ALA A 130 -14.75 -4.33 -3.70
C ALA A 130 -13.94 -3.15 -3.09
N ALA A 131 -12.94 -3.44 -2.26
CA ALA A 131 -12.08 -2.46 -1.62
C ALA A 131 -10.85 -2.17 -2.50
N LYS A 132 -10.15 -1.09 -2.17
CA LYS A 132 -8.88 -0.71 -2.82
C LYS A 132 -7.82 -0.39 -1.78
N LEU A 133 -6.56 -0.48 -2.18
CA LEU A 133 -5.45 -0.07 -1.35
C LEU A 133 -5.31 1.46 -1.37
N ASP A 134 -5.07 2.03 -0.20
CA ASP A 134 -4.76 3.44 0.04
C ASP A 134 -3.40 3.51 0.74
N GLY A 135 -2.53 4.43 0.30
CA GLY A 135 -1.15 4.52 0.79
C GLY A 135 -0.13 4.45 -0.36
N PRO A 136 1.18 4.49 -0.08
CA PRO A 136 1.84 4.18 1.19
C PRO A 136 1.66 5.27 2.25
N LEU A 137 1.28 4.85 3.46
CA LEU A 137 1.16 5.70 4.63
C LEU A 137 2.32 5.39 5.58
N ASN A 138 2.93 6.41 6.19
CA ASN A 138 3.90 6.18 7.25
C ASN A 138 3.17 5.65 8.48
N HIS A 139 3.73 4.63 9.12
CA HIS A 139 3.19 4.09 10.36
C HIS A 139 4.09 4.58 11.50
N ASP A 140 3.63 5.60 12.21
CA ASP A 140 4.47 6.32 13.19
C ASP A 140 4.60 5.61 14.55
N GLN A 141 3.73 4.63 14.86
CA GLN A 141 3.77 3.83 16.09
C GLN A 141 3.32 2.35 15.96
N PRO A 142 3.88 1.51 15.07
CA PRO A 142 3.68 0.07 15.18
C PRO A 142 4.54 -0.52 16.30
N SER A 143 4.10 -1.64 16.87
CA SER A 143 4.96 -2.52 17.69
C SER A 143 6.29 -2.86 17.01
N TYR A 144 6.31 -2.87 15.67
CA TYR A 144 7.50 -3.08 14.83
C TYR A 144 8.37 -1.83 14.57
N ALA A 145 7.92 -0.60 14.89
CA ALA A 145 8.73 0.62 14.72
C ALA A 145 9.64 0.95 15.90
N GLN A 146 9.60 0.12 16.95
CA GLN A 146 10.54 0.25 18.06
C GLN A 146 11.96 -0.17 17.67
N VAL A 147 12.16 -0.76 16.49
CA VAL A 147 13.48 -1.12 15.98
C VAL A 147 14.17 0.14 15.44
N PRO A 148 15.28 0.59 16.05
CA PRO A 148 16.01 1.77 15.58
C PRO A 148 16.48 1.58 14.13
N GLY A 149 16.32 2.62 13.30
CA GLY A 149 16.76 2.59 11.91
C GLY A 149 15.84 1.80 10.96
N ILE A 150 14.61 1.46 11.38
CA ILE A 150 13.57 0.93 10.51
C ILE A 150 12.43 1.96 10.39
N ARG A 151 11.98 2.22 9.16
CA ARG A 151 10.73 2.93 8.88
C ARG A 151 9.69 1.93 8.41
N VAL A 152 8.48 2.04 8.93
CA VAL A 152 7.38 1.15 8.54
C VAL A 152 6.39 1.94 7.72
N TYR A 153 6.21 1.54 6.47
CA TYR A 153 5.15 2.04 5.61
C TYR A 153 4.07 0.99 5.48
N GLY A 154 2.83 1.41 5.26
CA GLY A 154 1.71 0.49 5.10
C GLY A 154 0.73 0.95 4.04
N MET A 155 -0.07 0.02 3.56
CA MET A 155 -1.24 0.32 2.74
C MET A 155 -2.48 -0.24 3.42
N MET A 156 -3.54 0.54 3.48
CA MET A 156 -4.80 0.15 4.10
C MET A 156 -5.83 -0.18 3.04
N CYS A 157 -6.73 -1.12 3.34
CA CYS A 157 -7.87 -1.37 2.46
C CYS A 157 -8.98 -0.38 2.79
N ILE A 158 -9.37 0.43 1.82
CA ILE A 158 -10.53 1.32 1.95
C ILE A 158 -11.68 0.80 1.09
N SER A 159 -12.86 0.70 1.69
CA SER A 159 -14.08 0.37 0.96
C SER A 159 -14.68 1.63 0.34
N ARG A 160 -15.32 1.49 -0.82
CA ARG A 160 -15.93 2.61 -1.56
C ARG A 160 -16.98 3.37 -0.75
N ASN A 161 -17.65 2.68 0.17
CA ASN A 161 -18.71 3.27 0.98
C ASN A 161 -18.16 4.22 2.06
N TYR A 162 -16.91 4.04 2.52
CA TYR A 162 -16.30 4.91 3.53
C TYR A 162 -15.94 6.30 3.00
N ARG A 163 -15.67 6.45 1.69
CA ARG A 163 -15.41 7.78 1.09
C ARG A 163 -16.65 8.68 1.04
N ARG A 164 -17.85 8.13 1.20
CA ARG A 164 -19.09 8.93 1.30
C ARG A 164 -19.30 9.50 2.70
N VAL A 165 -18.93 8.74 3.74
CA VAL A 165 -19.09 9.17 5.13
C VAL A 165 -18.23 10.40 5.43
N GLY A 166 -16.95 10.43 4.98
CA GLY A 166 -16.08 11.59 5.20
C GLY A 166 -16.47 12.85 4.40
N ARG A 167 -17.37 12.76 3.42
CA ARG A 167 -17.89 13.90 2.67
C ARG A 167 -19.29 14.33 3.13
N GLN A 168 -19.99 13.49 3.89
CA GLN A 168 -21.25 13.81 4.56
C GLN A 168 -21.07 14.41 5.95
N VAL A 169 -19.87 14.37 6.54
CA VAL A 169 -19.57 15.11 7.78
C VAL A 169 -19.43 16.63 7.53
N ALA A 170 -19.45 17.08 6.27
CA ALA A 170 -19.42 18.50 5.93
C ALA A 170 -20.82 19.14 5.81
N ASP A 171 -21.90 18.39 6.00
CA ASP A 171 -23.26 18.92 5.75
C ASP A 171 -24.36 18.27 6.61
N ASP A 172 -23.99 17.67 7.76
CA ASP A 172 -24.96 17.21 8.74
C ASP A 172 -24.77 17.97 10.06
N ASN A 173 -25.77 18.79 10.35
CA ASN A 173 -25.89 19.67 11.49
C ASN A 173 -25.75 18.89 12.81
N GLY A 174 -24.63 19.09 13.54
CA GLY A 174 -24.37 18.51 14.87
C GLY A 174 -23.15 17.59 14.88
N THR A 175 -21.94 18.10 15.07
CA THR A 175 -21.47 18.66 16.34
C THR A 175 -20.34 19.63 16.03
N ASP A 176 -20.55 20.91 16.33
CA ASP A 176 -19.45 21.88 16.34
C ASP A 176 -18.35 21.34 17.25
N PHE A 177 -17.15 21.23 16.71
CA PHE A 177 -15.96 21.02 17.52
C PHE A 177 -15.93 22.16 18.55
N PRO A 178 -15.74 21.90 19.86
CA PRO A 178 -15.95 22.90 20.90
C PRO A 178 -14.75 23.85 20.92
N TRP A 179 -14.71 24.77 19.95
CA TRP A 179 -13.67 25.79 19.81
C TRP A 179 -13.53 26.61 21.09
N GLU A 180 -14.62 26.79 21.83
CA GLU A 180 -14.62 27.47 23.13
C GLU A 180 -13.68 26.79 24.14
N TYR A 181 -13.71 25.46 24.23
CA TYR A 181 -12.85 24.70 25.15
C TYR A 181 -11.38 24.77 24.76
N LEU A 182 -11.08 24.80 23.46
CA LEU A 182 -9.72 24.93 22.94
C LEU A 182 -9.17 26.34 23.19
N VAL A 183 -9.98 27.37 22.97
CA VAL A 183 -9.62 28.77 23.23
C VAL A 183 -9.40 29.00 24.73
N GLU A 184 -10.21 28.39 25.59
CA GLU A 184 -10.05 28.46 27.05
C GLU A 184 -8.78 27.73 27.50
N THR A 185 -8.51 26.54 26.96
CA THR A 185 -7.26 25.80 27.24
C THR A 185 -6.01 26.53 26.74
N LEU A 186 -6.10 27.25 25.62
CA LEU A 186 -5.00 28.06 25.07
C LEU A 186 -4.77 29.36 25.86
N LYS A 187 -5.82 29.93 26.46
CA LYS A 187 -5.71 31.07 27.38
C LYS A 187 -5.04 30.67 28.70
N ASP A 188 -5.39 29.50 29.23
CA ASP A 188 -4.80 28.97 30.47
C ASP A 188 -3.32 28.56 30.32
N THR A 189 -2.86 28.32 29.10
CA THR A 189 -1.48 27.89 28.84
C THR A 189 -0.49 29.04 28.58
N HIS A 190 -0.89 30.31 28.71
CA HIS A 190 0.03 31.46 28.54
C HIS A 190 0.80 31.46 27.19
N LEU A 191 0.24 30.84 26.14
CA LEU A 191 0.87 30.71 24.81
C LEU A 191 0.41 31.77 23.80
N LEU A 192 -0.45 32.72 24.20
CA LEU A 192 -0.94 33.82 23.37
C LEU A 192 -0.58 35.17 23.98
N GLN A 193 0.71 35.44 24.14
CA GLN A 193 1.20 36.80 24.42
C GLN A 193 1.76 37.52 23.19
N ASP A 194 1.73 36.89 22.00
CA ASP A 194 2.39 37.43 20.80
C ASP A 194 1.47 37.66 19.58
N LEU A 195 0.14 37.74 19.74
CA LEU A 195 -0.79 37.95 18.60
C LEU A 195 -1.87 39.03 18.81
N ASP A 196 -1.58 40.07 19.59
CA ASP A 196 -2.36 41.32 19.52
C ASP A 196 -1.65 42.29 18.56
N ASP A 197 -1.86 42.11 17.25
CA ASP A 197 -1.64 43.14 16.21
C ASP A 197 -2.18 42.65 14.85
N VAL A 198 -3.47 42.33 14.76
CA VAL A 198 -4.15 42.29 13.45
C VAL A 198 -5.52 42.97 13.58
N GLU A 199 -5.53 44.24 13.20
CA GLU A 199 -6.69 45.10 13.06
C GLU A 199 -7.72 44.47 12.10
N ALA A 200 -8.95 44.29 12.58
CA ALA A 200 -10.04 43.72 11.80
C ALA A 200 -10.49 44.68 10.69
N PRO A 201 -10.72 44.22 9.44
CA PRO A 201 -11.22 45.09 8.39
C PRO A 201 -12.70 45.44 8.61
N ASN A 202 -12.95 46.75 8.62
CA ASN A 202 -14.24 47.42 8.71
C ASN A 202 -15.32 46.80 7.79
N SER A 203 -16.47 46.47 8.37
CA SER A 203 -17.68 46.13 7.63
C SER A 203 -18.31 47.38 7.00
N SER A 204 -18.44 47.40 5.67
CA SER A 204 -19.37 48.29 4.96
C SER A 204 -20.08 47.51 3.85
N PRO A 205 -21.40 47.65 3.68
CA PRO A 205 -22.17 46.88 2.71
C PRO A 205 -22.05 47.51 1.32
N MET A 206 -21.59 46.74 0.32
CA MET A 206 -21.70 47.16 -1.08
C MET A 206 -23.07 46.83 -1.64
N ILE A 207 -23.73 47.90 -2.06
CA ILE A 207 -24.98 47.96 -2.81
C ILE A 207 -24.71 47.51 -4.25
N LEU A 208 -25.50 46.55 -4.76
CA LEU A 208 -25.53 46.16 -6.18
C LEU A 208 -26.21 47.25 -7.03
N PRO A 209 -25.69 47.61 -8.22
CA PRO A 209 -26.49 48.23 -9.26
C PRO A 209 -26.95 47.20 -10.30
N PRO A 210 -28.10 47.46 -10.97
CA PRO A 210 -28.68 46.54 -11.94
C PRO A 210 -28.08 46.74 -13.33
N HIS A 211 -27.86 45.63 -14.06
CA HIS A 211 -28.48 45.32 -15.36
C HIS A 211 -27.91 44.03 -15.95
#